data_AF-A0A537GXF6-F1
#
_entry.id   AF-A0A537GXF6-F1
#
_cell.length_a   1.000
_cell.length_b   1.000
_cell.length_c   1.000
_cell.angle_alpha   90.00
_cell.angle_beta   90.00
_cell.angle_gamma   90.00
#
_symmetry.space_group_name_H-M   'P 1'
#
loop_
_entity.id
_entity.type
_entity.pdbx_description
1 polymer ?
#
loop_
_entity_poly.entity_id
_entity_poly.type
_entity_poly.pdbx_seq_one_letter_code
_entity_poly.pdbx_strand_id
1 'polypeptide(L)'
;MVVRVKIVVVKFQPPETYGGFVSKIVNPVLDHFSHFLILDSDTTYEFSADNIAEQFGTADIVGFTVVSSSRIFRAWERMTYWLKLSPRVRGAAMLLSSDFLRRIGGYPVGEFVDTILLQKSKRTSVAPFTVYHNQRFDLRHSVWRQISDGKFRAEIQYPFW
;
A
#
# COMPACT_ATOMS: atom_id res chain seq x y z
N MET A 1 -17.79 -1.64 17.69
CA MET A 1 -16.35 -1.44 17.92
C MET A 1 -16.04 0.01 17.56
N VAL A 2 -15.43 0.79 18.44
CA VAL A 2 -15.11 2.20 18.12
C VAL A 2 -13.97 2.21 17.09
N VAL A 3 -14.18 2.85 15.95
CA VAL A 3 -13.14 2.97 14.92
C VAL A 3 -12.02 3.89 15.43
N ARG A 4 -10.78 3.40 15.35
CA ARG A 4 -9.58 4.14 15.72
C ARG A 4 -8.52 3.84 14.68
N VAL A 5 -8.21 4.82 13.84
CA VAL A 5 -7.19 4.66 12.81
C VAL A 5 -5.87 5.27 13.27
N LYS A 6 -4.78 4.50 13.19
CA LYS A 6 -3.42 5.05 13.32
C LYS A 6 -2.85 5.35 11.95
N ILE A 7 -2.45 6.59 11.73
CA ILE A 7 -1.76 7.00 10.52
C ILE A 7 -0.26 6.75 10.71
N VAL A 8 0.35 6.03 9.77
CA VAL A 8 1.77 5.72 9.72
C VAL A 8 2.35 6.31 8.44
N VAL A 9 3.11 7.40 8.59
CA VAL A 9 3.84 8.01 7.48
C VAL A 9 5.22 7.38 7.39
N VAL A 10 5.51 6.73 6.27
CA VAL A 10 6.73 5.94 6.09
C VAL A 10 7.91 6.85 5.78
N LYS A 11 8.93 6.77 6.64
CA LYS A 11 10.17 7.55 6.56
C LYS A 11 11.33 6.69 7.04
N PHE A 12 11.79 5.76 6.20
CA PHE A 12 12.93 4.89 6.51
C PHE A 12 14.19 5.36 5.77
N GLN A 13 15.35 4.94 6.27
CA GLN A 13 16.64 5.11 5.61
C GLN A 13 17.38 3.77 5.58
N PRO A 14 18.05 3.41 4.48
CA PRO A 14 18.90 2.22 4.45
C PRO A 14 19.91 2.21 5.62
N PRO A 15 20.19 1.07 6.25
CA PRO A 15 19.84 -0.29 5.80
C PRO A 15 18.44 -0.78 6.21
N GLU A 16 17.61 0.06 6.84
CA GLU A 16 16.24 -0.30 7.17
C GLU A 16 15.39 -0.51 5.90
N THR A 17 14.46 -1.46 5.95
CA THR A 17 13.50 -1.71 4.87
C THR A 17 12.16 -1.05 5.19
N TYR A 18 11.35 -0.82 4.15
CA TYR A 18 9.97 -0.34 4.30
C TYR A 18 9.18 -1.18 5.32
N GLY A 19 9.22 -2.51 5.19
CA GLY A 19 8.56 -3.42 6.13
C GLY A 19 9.15 -3.37 7.54
N GLY A 20 10.48 -3.25 7.64
CA GLY A 20 11.15 -3.09 8.92
C GLY A 20 10.70 -1.84 9.68
N PHE A 21 10.59 -0.70 8.99
CA PHE A 21 10.11 0.54 9.59
C PHE A 21 8.65 0.43 10.06
N VAL A 22 7.75 -0.01 9.17
CA VAL A 22 6.32 -0.04 9.48
C VAL A 22 6.00 -1.07 10.57
N SER A 23 6.62 -2.25 10.53
CA SER A 23 6.40 -3.30 11.52
C SER A 23 6.79 -2.88 12.94
N LYS A 24 7.89 -2.13 13.11
CA LYS A 24 8.30 -1.55 14.41
C LYS A 24 7.27 -0.60 15.00
N ILE A 25 6.48 0.07 14.16
CA ILE A 25 5.46 1.03 14.60
C ILE A 25 4.12 0.34 14.83
N VAL A 26 3.74 -0.57 13.93
CA VAL A 26 2.41 -1.19 13.88
C VAL A 26 2.30 -2.36 14.87
N ASN A 27 3.26 -3.28 14.85
CA ASN A 27 3.17 -4.54 15.61
C ASN A 27 3.04 -4.34 17.13
N PRO A 28 3.75 -3.40 17.77
CA PRO A 28 3.63 -3.19 19.21
C PRO A 28 2.29 -2.60 19.68
N VAL A 29 1.49 -2.02 18.77
CA VAL A 29 0.25 -1.30 19.12
C VAL A 29 -0.97 -1.86 18.38
N LEU A 30 -0.85 -3.10 17.89
CA LEU A 30 -1.82 -3.70 16.99
C LEU A 30 -3.20 -3.87 17.63
N ASP A 31 -3.25 -4.08 18.95
CA ASP A 31 -4.49 -4.19 19.75
C ASP A 31 -5.10 -2.83 20.15
N HIS A 32 -4.39 -1.71 19.93
CA HIS A 32 -4.83 -0.38 20.35
C HIS A 32 -5.65 0.36 19.28
N PHE A 33 -5.56 -0.09 18.03
CA PHE A 33 -6.18 0.54 16.86
C PHE A 33 -6.99 -0.49 16.09
N SER A 34 -8.10 -0.08 15.47
CA SER A 34 -8.87 -0.97 14.61
C SER A 34 -8.28 -1.07 13.20
N HIS A 35 -7.64 0.00 12.74
CA HIS A 35 -7.00 0.05 11.43
C HIS A 35 -5.71 0.89 11.46
N PHE A 36 -4.87 0.66 10.45
CA PHE A 36 -3.66 1.41 10.18
C PHE A 36 -3.68 1.99 8.78
N LEU A 37 -3.57 3.31 8.64
CA LEU A 37 -3.39 3.97 7.35
C LEU A 37 -1.89 4.16 7.11
N ILE A 38 -1.33 3.37 6.20
CA ILE A 38 0.08 3.45 5.80
C ILE A 38 0.19 4.38 4.59
N LEU A 39 1.10 5.35 4.65
CA LEU A 39 1.30 6.39 3.64
C LEU A 39 2.77 6.61 3.34
N ASP A 40 3.15 6.74 2.07
CA ASP A 40 4.47 7.28 1.73
C ASP A 40 4.55 8.76 2.13
N SER A 41 5.75 9.21 2.50
CA SER A 41 5.99 10.56 3.01
C SER A 41 5.64 11.70 2.05
N ASP A 42 5.56 11.41 0.76
CA ASP A 42 5.25 12.32 -0.33
C ASP A 42 3.84 12.13 -0.90
N THR A 43 2.96 11.46 -0.15
CA THR A 43 1.53 11.37 -0.50
C THR A 43 0.69 12.51 0.09
N THR A 44 -0.35 12.91 -0.64
CA THR A 44 -1.41 13.81 -0.15
C THR A 44 -2.78 13.22 -0.45
N TYR A 45 -3.75 13.47 0.44
CA TYR A 45 -5.10 12.93 0.35
C TYR A 45 -6.11 13.87 1.01
N GLU A 46 -7.37 13.79 0.55
CA GLU A 46 -8.48 14.65 1.00
C GLU A 46 -9.65 13.78 1.48
N PHE A 47 -9.41 12.93 2.49
CA PHE A 47 -10.45 12.09 3.10
C PHE A 47 -10.21 11.89 4.60
N SER A 48 -11.27 11.56 5.33
CA SER A 48 -11.19 11.13 6.74
C SER A 48 -10.86 9.64 6.81
N ALA A 49 -9.75 9.30 7.45
CA ALA A 49 -9.32 7.91 7.60
C ALA A 49 -10.32 7.09 8.44
N ASP A 50 -10.88 7.68 9.48
CA ASP A 50 -11.89 7.05 10.34
C ASP A 50 -13.16 6.74 9.55
N ASN A 51 -13.64 7.66 8.71
CA ASN A 51 -14.83 7.43 7.86
C ASN A 51 -14.61 6.28 6.88
N ILE A 52 -13.41 6.16 6.32
CA ILE A 52 -13.08 5.06 5.41
C ILE A 52 -13.03 3.73 6.17
N ALA A 53 -12.45 3.71 7.36
CA ALA A 53 -12.44 2.53 8.21
C ALA A 53 -13.86 2.12 8.64
N GLU A 54 -14.77 3.05 8.86
CA GLU A 54 -16.19 2.76 9.10
C GLU A 54 -16.87 2.18 7.86
N GLN A 55 -16.72 2.84 6.71
CA GLN A 55 -17.39 2.43 5.47
C GLN A 55 -16.88 1.08 4.93
N PHE A 56 -15.59 0.80 5.08
CA PHE A 56 -14.92 -0.37 4.51
C PHE A 56 -14.40 -1.34 5.59
N GLY A 57 -14.89 -1.26 6.83
CA GLY A 57 -14.34 -1.98 7.99
C GLY A 57 -14.37 -3.51 7.93
N THR A 58 -14.99 -4.11 6.91
CA THR A 58 -14.97 -5.56 6.67
C THR A 58 -13.86 -6.02 5.72
N ALA A 59 -13.15 -5.07 5.10
CA ALA A 59 -12.01 -5.34 4.23
C ALA A 59 -10.74 -5.56 5.05
N ASP A 60 -9.92 -6.52 4.62
CA ASP A 60 -8.58 -6.71 5.16
C ASP A 60 -7.66 -5.54 4.74
N ILE A 61 -7.81 -5.12 3.48
CA ILE A 61 -7.05 -4.04 2.84
C ILE A 61 -8.02 -3.13 2.07
N VAL A 62 -7.93 -1.83 2.32
CA VAL A 62 -8.54 -0.81 1.48
C VAL A 62 -7.43 -0.06 0.74
N GLY A 63 -7.40 -0.24 -0.58
CA GLY A 63 -6.52 0.51 -1.46
C GLY A 63 -7.18 1.79 -1.95
N PHE A 64 -6.36 2.67 -2.52
CA PHE A 64 -6.79 3.96 -3.06
C PHE A 64 -6.41 4.08 -4.53
N THR A 65 -7.11 4.96 -5.25
CA THR A 65 -6.66 5.34 -6.58
C THR A 65 -5.47 6.27 -6.42
N VAL A 66 -4.25 5.75 -6.56
CA VAL A 66 -3.03 6.55 -6.47
C VAL A 66 -2.71 7.17 -7.83
N VAL A 67 -2.53 8.48 -7.86
CA VAL A 67 -2.23 9.26 -9.06
C VAL A 67 -0.92 10.01 -8.85
N SER A 68 0.06 9.85 -9.74
CA SER A 68 1.26 10.68 -9.71
C SER A 68 0.92 12.14 -9.98
N SER A 69 1.49 13.08 -9.22
CA SER A 69 1.34 14.51 -9.49
C SER A 69 1.99 14.93 -10.81
N SER A 70 2.98 14.17 -11.30
CA SER A 70 3.66 14.43 -12.58
C SER A 70 2.80 14.05 -13.80
N ARG A 71 2.52 15.03 -14.66
CA ARG A 71 1.80 14.84 -15.94
C ARG A 71 2.52 13.85 -16.86
N ILE A 72 3.84 13.96 -16.94
CA ILE A 72 4.68 13.09 -17.78
C ILE A 72 4.63 11.66 -17.25
N PHE A 73 4.73 11.48 -15.93
CA PHE A 73 4.62 10.16 -15.31
C PHE A 73 3.26 9.53 -15.60
N ARG A 74 2.16 10.29 -15.48
CA ARG A 74 0.82 9.77 -15.83
C ARG A 74 0.70 9.36 -17.30
N ALA A 75 1.27 10.13 -18.22
CA ALA A 75 1.27 9.79 -19.64
C ALA A 75 2.11 8.54 -19.92
N TRP A 76 3.30 8.46 -19.34
CA TRP A 76 4.17 7.28 -19.40
C TRP A 76 3.45 6.03 -18.86
N GLU A 77 2.84 6.11 -17.68
CA GLU A 77 2.09 4.99 -17.10
C GLU A 77 0.95 4.54 -18.01
N ARG A 78 0.20 5.46 -18.61
CA ARG A 78 -0.85 5.09 -19.58
C ARG A 78 -0.30 4.36 -20.80
N MET A 79 0.93 4.65 -21.21
CA MET A 79 1.58 4.01 -22.36
C MET A 79 2.24 2.67 -22.01
N THR A 80 2.66 2.45 -20.76
CA THR A 80 3.42 1.24 -20.39
C THR A 80 2.65 0.24 -19.54
N TYR A 81 1.66 0.67 -18.75
CA TYR A 81 0.80 -0.23 -17.95
C TYR A 81 -0.32 -0.91 -18.77
N TRP A 82 -0.09 -1.21 -20.06
CA TRP A 82 -1.02 -1.99 -20.88
C TRP A 82 -1.13 -3.43 -20.37
N LEU A 83 -0.03 -3.96 -19.82
CA LEU A 83 -0.04 -5.13 -18.96
C LEU A 83 -0.48 -4.67 -17.56
N LYS A 84 -1.80 -4.69 -17.29
CA LYS A 84 -2.35 -4.44 -15.95
C LYS A 84 -1.96 -5.60 -15.02
N LEU A 85 -0.72 -5.64 -14.57
CA LEU A 85 -0.20 -6.73 -13.75
C LEU A 85 -0.81 -6.77 -12.33
N SER A 86 -1.58 -5.75 -11.90
CA SER A 86 -2.29 -5.78 -10.62
C SER A 86 -3.43 -4.76 -10.48
N PRO A 87 -4.38 -4.98 -9.55
CA PRO A 87 -5.19 -3.90 -9.00
C PRO A 87 -4.29 -2.83 -8.37
N ARG A 88 -4.69 -1.55 -8.49
CA ARG A 88 -3.90 -0.37 -8.10
C ARG A 88 -3.79 -0.16 -6.58
N VAL A 89 -3.72 -1.21 -5.78
CA VAL A 89 -3.41 -1.08 -4.35
C VAL A 89 -1.90 -0.90 -4.23
N ARG A 90 -1.44 0.32 -4.54
CA ARG A 90 -0.02 0.67 -4.45
C ARG A 90 0.34 0.86 -2.98
N GLY A 91 1.48 0.31 -2.55
CA GLY A 91 2.02 0.50 -1.19
C GLY A 91 2.21 1.96 -0.76
N ALA A 92 2.05 2.92 -1.67
CA ALA A 92 2.07 4.35 -1.37
C ALA A 92 0.92 4.80 -0.45
N ALA A 93 -0.23 4.12 -0.50
CA ALA A 93 -1.34 4.39 0.41
C ALA A 93 -2.23 3.15 0.57
N MET A 94 -2.35 2.68 1.81
CA MET A 94 -3.16 1.50 2.14
C MET A 94 -3.75 1.64 3.55
N LEU A 95 -5.04 1.39 3.69
CA LEU A 95 -5.66 1.18 5.00
C LEU A 95 -5.74 -0.32 5.28
N LEU A 96 -5.26 -0.75 6.44
CA LEU A 96 -5.15 -2.15 6.84
C LEU A 96 -5.97 -2.39 8.10
N SER A 97 -6.78 -3.45 8.10
CA SER A 97 -7.48 -3.89 9.31
C SER A 97 -6.51 -4.53 10.29
N SER A 98 -6.64 -4.21 11.57
CA SER A 98 -5.87 -4.88 12.64
C SER A 98 -6.21 -6.36 12.74
N ASP A 99 -7.47 -6.74 12.48
CA ASP A 99 -7.90 -8.15 12.50
C ASP A 99 -7.17 -8.96 11.43
N PHE A 100 -7.04 -8.38 10.24
CA PHE A 100 -6.26 -8.96 9.16
C PHE A 100 -4.79 -9.11 9.57
N LEU A 101 -4.18 -8.05 10.09
CA LEU A 101 -2.78 -8.08 10.51
C LEU A 101 -2.54 -9.13 11.60
N ARG A 102 -3.41 -9.24 12.62
CA ARG A 102 -3.36 -10.31 13.63
C ARG A 102 -3.41 -11.70 13.00
N ARG A 103 -4.34 -11.90 12.06
CA ARG A 103 -4.53 -13.18 11.37
C ARG A 103 -3.28 -13.64 10.61
N ILE A 104 -2.45 -12.71 10.13
CA ILE A 104 -1.24 -13.03 9.37
C ILE A 104 0.05 -12.99 10.19
N GLY A 105 -0.04 -12.75 11.51
CA GLY A 105 1.10 -12.69 12.42
C GLY A 105 1.76 -11.30 12.56
N GLY A 106 1.05 -10.24 12.20
CA GLY A 106 1.52 -8.85 12.23
C GLY A 106 1.86 -8.29 10.84
N TYR A 107 2.32 -7.05 10.81
CA TYR A 107 2.81 -6.41 9.60
C TYR A 107 4.14 -7.06 9.16
N PRO A 108 4.28 -7.50 7.89
CA PRO A 108 5.49 -8.17 7.40
C PRO A 108 6.75 -7.31 7.48
N VAL A 109 7.87 -7.96 7.79
CA VAL A 109 9.21 -7.35 7.77
C VAL A 109 9.85 -7.60 6.41
N GLY A 110 10.63 -6.65 5.89
CA GLY A 110 11.41 -6.81 4.66
C GLY A 110 10.95 -5.95 3.49
N GLU A 111 11.27 -6.40 2.29
CA GLU A 111 10.90 -5.76 1.02
C GLU A 111 9.57 -6.32 0.48
N PHE A 112 8.96 -5.62 -0.49
CA PHE A 112 7.77 -6.06 -1.23
C PHE A 112 6.55 -6.42 -0.37
N VAL A 113 6.40 -5.70 0.74
CA VAL A 113 5.37 -5.97 1.74
C VAL A 113 3.96 -5.81 1.18
N ASP A 114 3.76 -4.88 0.25
CA ASP A 114 2.49 -4.69 -0.46
C ASP A 114 2.01 -5.99 -1.11
N THR A 115 2.91 -6.70 -1.79
CA THR A 115 2.59 -7.93 -2.49
C THR A 115 2.32 -9.07 -1.52
N ILE A 116 3.09 -9.18 -0.43
CA ILE A 116 2.85 -10.15 0.65
C ILE A 116 1.48 -9.93 1.31
N LEU A 117 1.14 -8.67 1.60
CA LEU A 117 -0.15 -8.31 2.19
C LEU A 117 -1.30 -8.68 1.23
N LEU A 118 -1.16 -8.36 -0.06
CA LEU A 118 -2.17 -8.73 -1.07
C LEU A 118 -2.34 -10.24 -1.21
N GLN A 119 -1.26 -11.02 -1.16
CA GLN A 119 -1.32 -12.49 -1.23
C GLN A 119 -2.06 -13.10 -0.02
N LYS A 120 -1.89 -12.53 1.17
CA LYS A 120 -2.51 -13.05 2.40
C LYS A 120 -3.92 -12.48 2.66
N SER A 121 -4.32 -11.46 1.92
CA SER A 121 -5.64 -10.85 2.03
C SER A 121 -6.71 -11.76 1.43
N LYS A 122 -7.86 -11.84 2.10
CA LYS A 122 -9.07 -12.52 1.60
C LYS A 122 -10.08 -11.52 1.08
N ARG A 123 -10.05 -10.27 1.56
CA ARG A 123 -11.00 -9.21 1.21
C ARG A 123 -10.27 -7.91 0.96
N THR A 124 -10.04 -7.59 -0.30
CA THR A 124 -9.52 -6.29 -0.73
C THR A 124 -10.66 -5.42 -1.26
N SER A 125 -10.66 -4.15 -0.90
CA SER A 125 -11.57 -3.14 -1.48
C SER A 125 -10.78 -1.95 -1.99
N VAL A 126 -11.38 -1.20 -2.92
CA VAL A 126 -10.80 0.06 -3.42
C VAL A 126 -11.77 1.17 -3.08
N ALA A 127 -11.32 2.11 -2.25
CA ALA A 127 -12.12 3.28 -1.91
C ALA A 127 -12.17 4.25 -3.10
N PRO A 128 -13.29 4.95 -3.34
CA PRO A 128 -13.47 5.88 -4.46
C PRO A 128 -12.76 7.22 -4.24
N PHE A 129 -11.64 7.23 -3.51
CA PHE A 129 -10.84 8.41 -3.22
C PHE A 129 -9.50 8.35 -3.95
N THR A 130 -9.04 9.53 -4.34
CA THR A 130 -7.74 9.71 -4.98
C THR A 130 -6.69 10.10 -3.94
N VAL A 131 -5.54 9.42 -3.99
CA VAL A 131 -4.34 9.82 -3.27
C VAL A 131 -3.34 10.32 -4.31
N TYR A 132 -2.76 11.49 -4.09
CA TYR A 132 -1.73 12.02 -4.97
C TYR A 132 -0.36 11.63 -4.43
N HIS A 133 0.49 11.11 -5.31
CA HIS A 133 1.87 10.73 -4.99
C HIS A 133 2.82 11.73 -5.65
N ASN A 134 3.55 12.51 -4.84
CA ASN A 134 4.44 13.58 -5.30
C ASN A 134 5.81 13.05 -5.76
N GLN A 135 5.77 12.05 -6.63
CA GLN A 135 6.97 11.43 -7.16
C GLN A 135 7.54 12.23 -8.34
N ARG A 136 8.84 12.50 -8.30
CA ARG A 136 9.57 12.98 -9.49
C ARG A 136 9.65 11.86 -10.52
N PHE A 137 9.37 12.17 -11.79
CA PHE A 137 9.49 11.20 -12.86
C PHE A 137 10.95 10.83 -13.09
N ASP A 138 11.24 9.53 -13.00
CA ASP A 138 12.49 8.93 -13.40
C ASP A 138 12.19 7.68 -14.23
N LEU A 139 12.55 7.75 -15.52
CA LEU A 139 12.31 6.69 -16.49
C LEU A 139 13.05 5.40 -16.12
N ARG A 140 14.32 5.49 -15.70
CA ARG A 140 15.14 4.33 -15.36
C ARG A 140 14.53 3.64 -14.15
N HIS A 141 14.20 4.39 -13.10
CA HIS A 141 13.52 3.83 -11.93
C HIS A 141 12.15 3.24 -12.28
N SER A 142 11.38 3.88 -13.17
CA SER A 142 10.06 3.37 -13.59
C SER A 142 10.15 2.00 -14.29
N VAL A 143 11.12 1.81 -15.19
CA VAL A 143 11.33 0.53 -15.88
C VAL A 143 11.80 -0.55 -14.90
N TRP A 144 12.79 -0.23 -14.05
CA TRP A 144 13.29 -1.18 -13.05
C TRP A 144 12.21 -1.62 -12.06
N ARG A 145 11.32 -0.72 -11.65
CA ARG A 145 10.17 -1.05 -10.79
C ARG A 145 9.25 -2.07 -11.43
N GLN A 146 8.93 -1.92 -12.73
CA GLN A 146 8.07 -2.86 -13.45
C GLN A 146 8.72 -4.24 -13.58
N ILE A 147 10.02 -4.29 -13.91
CA ILE A 147 10.77 -5.56 -13.98
C ILE A 147 10.81 -6.24 -12.60
N SER A 148 11.09 -5.48 -11.55
CA SER A 148 11.16 -6.00 -10.18
C SER A 148 9.81 -6.53 -9.70
N ASP A 149 8.71 -5.81 -9.95
CA ASP A 149 7.35 -6.25 -9.61
C ASP A 149 6.98 -7.54 -10.35
N GLY A 150 7.28 -7.62 -11.66
CA GLY A 150 7.06 -8.82 -12.45
C GLY A 150 7.85 -10.04 -11.94
N LYS A 151 9.15 -9.86 -11.66
CA LYS A 151 10.02 -10.91 -11.13
C LYS A 151 9.54 -11.41 -9.76
N PHE A 152 9.20 -10.50 -8.86
CA PHE A 152 8.81 -10.85 -7.51
C PHE A 152 7.46 -11.58 -7.47
N ARG A 153 6.47 -11.14 -8.27
CA ARG A 153 5.19 -11.87 -8.41
C ARG A 153 5.40 -13.31 -8.84
N ALA A 154 6.32 -13.55 -9.76
CA ALA A 154 6.70 -14.89 -10.17
C ALA A 154 7.32 -15.69 -9.01
N GLU A 155 8.21 -15.07 -8.22
CA GLU A 155 8.85 -15.70 -7.06
C GLU A 155 7.84 -16.11 -5.97
N ILE A 156 6.85 -15.26 -5.67
CA ILE A 156 5.84 -15.55 -4.65
C ILE A 156 4.57 -16.23 -5.20
N GLN A 157 4.58 -16.61 -6.49
CA GLN A 157 3.46 -17.23 -7.20
C GLN A 157 2.16 -16.43 -7.13
N TYR A 158 2.25 -15.09 -7.12
CA TYR A 158 1.07 -14.23 -7.16
C TYR A 158 0.54 -14.18 -8.60
N PRO A 159 -0.76 -14.44 -8.81
CA PRO A 159 -1.31 -14.47 -10.16
C PRO A 159 -1.19 -13.10 -10.83
N PHE A 160 -0.88 -13.14 -12.12
CA PHE A 160 -0.86 -11.95 -12.97
C PHE A 160 -2.27 -11.53 -13.43
N TRP A 161 -3.31 -12.22 -12.92
CA TRP A 161 -4.72 -12.14 -13.34
C TRP A 161 -5.67 -12.29 -12.15
#